data_AF-A0A7S1P461-F1
#
_entry.id   AF-A0A7S1P461-F1
#
_cell.length_a   1.000
_cell.length_b   1.000
_cell.length_c   1.000
_cell.angle_alpha   90.00
_cell.angle_beta   90.00
_cell.angle_gamma   90.00
#
_symmetry.space_group_name_H-M   'P 1'
#
loop_
_entity.id
_entity.type
_entity.pdbx_description
1 polymer ?
#
loop_
_entity_poly.entity_id
_entity_poly.type
_entity_poly.pdbx_seq_one_letter_code
_entity_poly.pdbx_strand_id
1 'polypeptide(L)'
;HVVGASQLTCGILKRGPIGPNLNFNKDHRDNSEMLQGFGRGVVQVCRKVPDGVLLVFPSYALMDNVINKWESGGIMAQIRAHKEVFIEPHKQRGDPSSAS
;
A
#
# COMPACT_ATOMS: atom_id res chain seq x y z
N HIS A 1 5.96 10.41 -24.10
CA HIS A 1 6.19 8.95 -24.00
C HIS A 1 4.82 8.30 -23.81
N VAL A 2 4.36 7.51 -24.78
CA VAL A 2 3.06 6.82 -24.72
C VAL A 2 3.25 5.54 -23.90
N VAL A 3 2.47 5.38 -22.83
CA VAL A 3 2.51 4.17 -21.98
C VAL A 3 1.92 3.01 -22.79
N GLY A 4 2.74 2.01 -23.13
CA GLY A 4 2.32 0.84 -23.89
C GLY A 4 1.44 -0.10 -23.06
N ALA A 5 0.55 -0.85 -23.71
CA ALA A 5 -0.36 -1.81 -23.05
C ALA A 5 0.35 -2.89 -22.20
N SER A 6 1.65 -3.13 -22.42
CA SER A 6 2.49 -4.02 -21.60
C SER A 6 2.89 -3.42 -20.24
N GLN A 7 2.61 -2.14 -19.99
CA GLN A 7 3.03 -1.41 -18.78
C GLN A 7 1.90 -1.23 -17.76
N LEU A 8 0.70 -1.76 -18.03
CA LEU A 8 -0.46 -1.64 -17.14
C LEU A 8 -0.94 -3.03 -16.71
N THR A 9 -0.66 -3.39 -15.46
CA THR A 9 -1.25 -4.57 -14.81
C THR A 9 -2.26 -4.09 -13.76
N CYS A 10 -3.54 -4.32 -14.01
CA CYS A 10 -4.61 -4.08 -13.04
C CYS A 10 -5.06 -5.42 -12.46
N GLY A 11 -5.01 -5.56 -11.13
CA GLY A 11 -5.43 -6.76 -10.43
C GLY A 11 -6.20 -6.41 -9.16
N ILE A 12 -7.36 -7.02 -8.97
CA ILE A 12 -8.12 -6.88 -7.72
C ILE A 12 -7.62 -7.97 -6.76
N LEU A 13 -6.82 -7.58 -5.77
CA LEU A 13 -6.45 -8.46 -4.67
C LEU A 13 -7.63 -8.60 -3.70
N LYS A 14 -8.39 -9.68 -3.83
CA LYS A 14 -9.50 -10.05 -2.91
C LYS A 14 -9.04 -10.96 -1.75
N ARG A 15 -7.88 -11.59 -1.88
CA ARG A 15 -7.25 -12.50 -0.91
C ARG A 15 -5.74 -12.32 -0.92
N GLY A 16 -5.11 -12.46 0.24
CA GLY A 16 -3.65 -12.64 0.32
C GLY A 16 -3.23 -13.98 -0.29
N PRO A 17 -1.93 -14.18 -0.59
CA PRO A 17 -1.42 -15.44 -1.13
C PRO A 17 -1.69 -16.65 -0.22
N ILE A 18 -1.75 -16.41 1.10
CA ILE A 18 -2.11 -17.35 2.15
C ILE A 18 -2.87 -16.56 3.22
N GLY A 19 -4.11 -16.93 3.55
CA GLY A 19 -4.91 -16.29 4.60
C GLY A 19 -6.36 -15.93 4.19
N PRO A 20 -7.16 -15.39 5.13
CA PRO A 20 -8.58 -15.09 4.91
C PRO A 20 -8.80 -13.99 3.85
N ASN A 21 -10.05 -13.81 3.42
CA ASN A 21 -10.44 -12.72 2.51
C ASN A 21 -9.94 -11.37 3.05
N LEU A 22 -9.41 -10.54 2.16
CA LEU A 22 -9.06 -9.15 2.49
C LEU A 22 -10.36 -8.39 2.74
N ASN A 23 -10.73 -8.24 4.01
CA ASN A 23 -11.97 -7.61 4.43
C ASN A 23 -11.68 -6.46 5.39
N PHE A 24 -11.59 -5.25 4.86
CA PHE A 24 -11.30 -4.04 5.63
C PHE A 24 -12.54 -3.43 6.32
N ASN A 25 -13.55 -4.24 6.66
CA ASN A 25 -14.68 -3.77 7.48
C ASN A 25 -14.18 -3.32 8.86
N LYS A 26 -14.96 -2.44 9.52
CA LYS A 26 -14.64 -1.83 10.83
C LYS A 26 -14.17 -2.83 11.90
N ASP A 27 -14.66 -4.06 11.86
CA ASP A 27 -14.35 -5.12 12.83
C ASP A 27 -13.04 -5.87 12.54
N HIS A 28 -12.53 -5.79 11.30
CA HIS A 28 -11.38 -6.59 10.83
C HIS A 28 -10.20 -5.74 10.36
N ARG A 29 -10.34 -4.41 10.30
CA ARG A 29 -9.28 -3.48 9.88
C ARG A 29 -8.02 -3.51 10.76
N ASP A 30 -8.11 -4.04 11.98
CA ASP A 30 -6.99 -4.20 12.91
C ASP A 30 -6.48 -5.64 13.03
N ASN A 31 -7.02 -6.56 12.23
CA ASN A 31 -6.55 -7.95 12.20
C ASN A 31 -5.14 -8.00 11.60
N SER A 32 -4.15 -8.14 12.49
CA SER A 32 -2.73 -8.12 12.15
C SER A 32 -2.34 -9.24 11.17
N GLU A 33 -2.95 -10.42 11.24
CA GLU A 33 -2.65 -11.51 10.31
C GLU A 33 -3.14 -11.20 8.90
N MET A 34 -4.33 -10.59 8.77
CA MET A 34 -4.86 -10.19 7.47
C MET A 34 -4.00 -9.11 6.82
N LEU A 35 -3.60 -8.09 7.58
CA LEU A 35 -2.72 -7.01 7.09
C LEU A 35 -1.34 -7.53 6.70
N GLN A 36 -0.81 -8.51 7.42
CA GLN A 36 0.42 -9.22 7.08
C GLN A 36 0.27 -10.04 5.78
N GLY A 37 -0.83 -10.78 5.63
CA GLY A 37 -1.14 -11.53 4.42
C GLY A 37 -1.28 -10.62 3.18
N PHE A 38 -1.92 -9.46 3.35
CA PHE A 38 -1.98 -8.42 2.32
C PHE A 38 -0.58 -7.94 1.93
N GLY A 39 0.24 -7.61 2.93
CA GLY A 39 1.63 -7.17 2.75
C GLY A 39 2.48 -8.16 1.97
N ARG A 40 2.37 -9.46 2.29
CA ARG A 40 3.08 -10.53 1.56
C ARG A 40 2.66 -10.59 0.08
N GLY A 41 1.38 -10.36 -0.22
CA GLY A 41 0.89 -10.26 -1.60
C GLY A 41 1.53 -9.09 -2.35
N VAL A 42 1.60 -7.93 -1.69
CA VAL A 42 2.20 -6.71 -2.26
C VAL A 42 3.69 -6.90 -2.51
N VAL A 43 4.43 -7.54 -1.61
CA VAL A 43 5.85 -7.89 -1.82
C VAL A 43 6.03 -8.74 -3.08
N GLN A 44 5.16 -9.73 -3.32
CA GLN A 44 5.23 -10.55 -4.54
C GLN A 44 4.96 -9.73 -5.81
N VAL A 45 4.04 -8.76 -5.75
CA VAL A 45 3.80 -7.83 -6.87
C VAL A 45 5.03 -6.96 -7.11
N CYS A 46 5.57 -6.33 -6.07
CA CYS A 46 6.77 -5.49 -6.17
C CYS A 46 8.00 -6.24 -6.72
N ARG A 47 8.12 -7.54 -6.44
CA ARG A 47 9.19 -8.38 -6.98
C ARG A 47 9.04 -8.69 -8.48
N LYS A 48 7.80 -8.78 -8.98
CA LYS A 48 7.51 -9.20 -10.37
C LYS A 48 7.33 -8.01 -11.33
N VAL A 49 6.81 -6.89 -10.83
CA VAL A 49 6.57 -5.70 -11.64
C VAL A 49 7.88 -4.90 -11.69
N PRO A 50 8.50 -4.69 -12.87
CA PRO A 50 9.80 -4.03 -12.96
C PRO A 50 9.73 -2.53 -12.63
N ASP A 51 8.73 -1.82 -13.14
CA ASP A 51 8.63 -0.36 -13.04
C ASP A 51 8.09 0.10 -11.67
N GLY A 52 6.83 0.54 -11.61
CA GLY A 52 6.19 1.08 -10.41
C GLY A 52 4.96 0.30 -9.98
N VAL A 53 4.62 0.41 -8.70
CA VAL A 53 3.37 -0.09 -8.14
C VAL A 53 2.67 1.07 -7.45
N LEU A 54 1.42 1.33 -7.82
CA LEU A 54 0.56 2.30 -7.14
C LEU A 54 -0.43 1.55 -6.25
N LEU A 55 -0.33 1.75 -4.94
CA LEU A 55 -1.28 1.21 -3.97
C LEU A 55 -2.20 2.34 -3.50
N VAL A 56 -3.50 2.19 -3.71
CA VAL A 56 -4.51 3.20 -3.33
C VAL A 56 -5.38 2.64 -2.23
N PHE A 57 -5.55 3.42 -1.15
CA PHE A 57 -6.39 3.05 -0.02
C PHE A 57 -7.71 3.84 -0.03
N PRO A 58 -8.83 3.24 0.40
CA PRO A 58 -10.12 3.93 0.53
C PRO A 58 -10.13 5.14 1.48
N SER A 59 -9.14 5.26 2.38
CA SER A 59 -8.97 6.42 3.27
C SER A 59 -7.53 6.51 3.79
N TYR A 60 -7.08 7.74 4.10
CA TYR A 60 -5.77 7.98 4.73
C TYR A 60 -5.64 7.27 6.08
N ALA A 61 -6.70 7.22 6.89
CA ALA A 61 -6.68 6.52 8.18
C ALA A 61 -6.37 5.01 8.02
N LEU A 62 -6.90 4.36 6.98
CA LEU A 62 -6.58 2.97 6.68
C LEU A 62 -5.14 2.84 6.16
N MET A 63 -4.70 3.75 5.28
CA MET A 63 -3.33 3.80 4.79
C MET A 63 -2.33 3.88 5.95
N ASP A 64 -2.53 4.83 6.87
CA ASP A 64 -1.66 5.04 8.03
C ASP A 64 -1.61 3.78 8.92
N ASN A 65 -2.76 3.15 9.18
CA ASN A 65 -2.80 1.90 9.95
C ASN A 65 -1.99 0.78 9.27
N VAL A 66 -2.18 0.59 7.96
CA VAL A 66 -1.47 -0.42 7.17
C VAL A 66 0.04 -0.15 7.19
N ILE A 67 0.45 1.10 6.96
CA ILE A 67 1.86 1.51 6.99
C ILE A 67 2.47 1.21 8.36
N ASN A 68 1.83 1.65 9.45
CA ASN A 68 2.30 1.41 10.81
C ASN A 68 2.46 -0.09 11.13
N LYS A 69 1.50 -0.91 10.68
CA LYS A 69 1.55 -2.38 10.86
C LYS A 69 2.63 -3.03 10.00
N TRP A 70 2.90 -2.52 8.81
CA TRP A 70 3.94 -3.04 7.93
C TRP A 70 5.35 -2.63 8.33
N GLU A 71 5.52 -1.43 8.89
CA GLU A 71 6.79 -0.99 9.47
C GLU A 71 7.14 -1.85 10.68
N SER A 72 6.23 -1.96 11.66
CA SER A 72 6.45 -2.80 12.85
C SER A 72 6.53 -4.30 12.53
N GLY A 73 5.87 -4.73 11.47
CA GLY A 73 5.78 -6.12 11.04
C GLY A 73 6.82 -6.58 10.03
N GLY A 74 7.76 -5.72 9.63
CA GLY A 74 8.85 -6.06 8.70
C GLY A 74 8.44 -6.24 7.23
N ILE A 75 7.19 -5.98 6.87
CA ILE A 75 6.72 -5.99 5.46
C ILE A 75 7.30 -4.81 4.70
N MET A 76 7.33 -3.62 5.31
CA MET A 76 7.79 -2.42 4.61
C MET A 76 9.26 -2.54 4.21
N ALA A 77 10.10 -3.15 5.06
CA ALA A 77 11.48 -3.48 4.74
C ALA A 77 11.59 -4.41 3.52
N GLN A 78 10.73 -5.42 3.41
CA GLN A 78 10.70 -6.32 2.25
C GLN A 78 10.24 -5.61 0.97
N ILE A 79 9.30 -4.67 1.06
CA ILE A 79 8.90 -3.85 -0.10
C ILE A 79 10.07 -2.97 -0.54
N ARG A 80 10.73 -2.29 0.41
CA ARG A 80 11.89 -1.41 0.18
C ARG A 80 13.09 -2.15 -0.43
N ALA A 81 13.23 -3.45 -0.19
CA ALA A 81 14.26 -4.28 -0.83
C ALA A 81 14.06 -4.44 -2.36
N HIS A 82 12.86 -4.18 -2.87
CA HIS A 82 12.53 -4.30 -4.29
C HIS A 82 12.16 -2.97 -4.95
N LYS A 83 11.56 -2.04 -4.22
CA LYS A 83 11.08 -0.75 -4.74
C LYS A 83 11.24 0.36 -3.71
N GLU A 84 11.66 1.54 -4.15
CA GLU A 84 11.56 2.74 -3.33
C GLU A 84 10.09 3.04 -3.04
N VAL A 85 9.79 3.43 -1.79
CA VAL A 85 8.43 3.65 -1.31
C VAL A 85 8.20 5.12 -1.06
N PHE A 86 7.22 5.68 -1.77
CA PHE A 86 6.73 7.03 -1.58
C PHE A 86 5.32 6.97 -0.99
N ILE A 87 5.10 7.71 0.09
CA ILE A 87 3.79 7.82 0.76
C ILE A 87 3.26 9.21 0.45
N GLU A 88 2.00 9.30 0.03
CA GLU A 88 1.38 10.59 -0.24
C GLU A 88 1.40 11.47 1.02
N PRO A 89 1.89 12.72 0.94
CA PRO A 89 1.91 13.61 2.08
C PRO A 89 0.48 13.93 2.51
N HIS A 90 0.23 13.91 3.83
CA HIS A 90 -0.98 14.49 4.40
C HIS A 90 -1.03 15.97 4.03
N LYS A 91 -1.93 16.37 3.14
CA LYS A 91 -2.20 17.80 2.90
C LYS A 91 -2.73 18.42 4.19
N GLN A 92 -1.86 19.00 5.01
CA GLN A 92 -2.28 20.22 5.69
C GLN A 92 -2.33 21.30 4.61
N ARG A 93 -3.55 21.68 4.23
CA ARG A 93 -3.80 22.89 3.44
C ARG A 93 -3.44 24.10 4.34
N GLY A 94 -2.15 24.39 4.43
CA GLY A 94 -1.61 25.65 4.92
C GLY A 94 -1.02 26.38 3.73
N ASP A 95 -1.83 27.21 3.09
CA ASP A 95 -1.40 28.15 2.09
C ASP A 95 -0.40 29.15 2.74
N PRO A 96 0.85 29.29 2.27
CA PRO A 96 1.79 30.26 2.84
C PRO A 96 1.39 31.73 2.61
N SER A 97 0.30 31.99 1.90
CA SER A 97 -0.15 33.34 1.53
C SER A 97 -0.83 34.14 2.66
N SER A 98 -0.74 33.69 3.92
CA SER A 98 -1.36 34.37 5.06
C SER A 98 -0.45 34.39 6.30
N ALA A 99 0.76 34.92 6.13
CA ALA A 99 1.53 35.46 7.25
C ALA A 99 2.47 36.57 6.76
N SER A 100 2.07 37.81 7.10
CA SER A 100 2.86 39.06 7.16
C SER A 100 3.31 39.72 5.87
#